data_AF-A0A524AGN2-F1
#
_entry.id   AF-A0A524AGN2-F1
#
_cell.length_a   1.000
_cell.length_b   1.000
_cell.length_c   1.000
_cell.angle_alpha   90.00
_cell.angle_beta   90.00
_cell.angle_gamma   90.00
#
_symmetry.space_group_name_H-M   'P 1'
#
loop_
_entity.id
_entity.type
_entity.pdbx_description
1 polymer ?
#
loop_
_entity_poly.entity_id
_entity_poly.type
_entity_poly.pdbx_seq_one_letter_code
_entity_poly.pdbx_strand_id
1 'polypeptide(L)'
;MGAGVEIHGSSGEPLLLVAVEYDASDNAVYVGESAPGTSQSSIGWRIKKITYDASNNATDVKWANGDHNFKNVFDDRAGYSYS
;
A
#
# COMPACT_ATOMS: atom_id res chain seq x y z
N MET A 1 14.24 7.48 -5.85
CA MET A 1 13.21 6.78 -6.66
C MET A 1 11.85 7.13 -6.08
N GLY A 2 10.85 7.46 -6.91
CA GLY A 2 9.52 7.91 -6.49
C GLY A 2 8.45 6.85 -6.74
N ALA A 3 7.40 6.84 -5.93
CA ALA A 3 6.28 5.90 -6.03
C ALA A 3 5.53 6.05 -7.36
N GLY A 4 5.30 4.94 -8.06
CA GLY A 4 4.47 4.87 -9.27
C GLY A 4 3.01 4.54 -8.90
N VAL A 5 2.07 5.15 -9.62
CA VAL A 5 0.63 4.85 -9.55
C VAL A 5 0.26 4.02 -10.77
N GLU A 6 -0.26 2.81 -10.56
CA GLU A 6 -0.81 1.95 -11.62
C GLU A 6 -2.31 1.73 -11.39
N ILE A 7 -3.14 2.01 -12.39
CA ILE A 7 -4.59 1.75 -12.37
C ILE A 7 -4.88 0.47 -13.17
N HIS A 8 -5.40 -0.57 -12.51
CA HIS A 8 -5.88 -1.80 -13.14
C HIS A 8 -7.38 -1.95 -12.88
N GLY A 9 -8.20 -2.21 -13.92
CA GLY A 9 -9.65 -2.38 -13.79
C GLY A 9 -10.27 -3.26 -14.87
N SER A 10 -10.84 -4.41 -14.46
CA SER A 10 -11.73 -5.28 -15.25
C SER A 10 -13.18 -5.04 -14.82
N SER A 11 -14.15 -5.21 -15.73
CA SER A 11 -15.50 -4.61 -15.77
C SER A 11 -16.52 -4.99 -14.67
N GLY A 12 -16.10 -5.23 -13.44
CA GLY A 12 -16.96 -5.51 -12.29
C GLY A 12 -16.32 -5.31 -10.91
N GLU A 13 -15.01 -5.06 -10.87
CA GLU A 13 -14.28 -4.80 -9.63
C GLU A 13 -14.29 -3.29 -9.36
N PRO A 14 -14.41 -2.83 -8.09
CA PRO A 14 -14.23 -1.42 -7.79
C PRO A 14 -12.87 -0.96 -8.32
N LEU A 15 -12.85 0.08 -9.17
CA LEU A 15 -11.59 0.68 -9.61
C LEU A 15 -10.89 1.21 -8.36
N LEU A 16 -9.70 0.69 -8.09
CA LEU A 16 -8.86 1.17 -7.00
C LEU A 16 -7.67 1.95 -7.57
N LEU A 17 -7.37 3.06 -6.92
CA LEU A 17 -6.08 3.69 -7.00
C LEU A 17 -5.10 2.87 -6.15
N VAL A 18 -3.98 2.46 -6.76
CA VAL A 18 -2.91 1.74 -6.07
C VAL A 18 -1.68 2.62 -5.98
N ALA A 19 -1.10 2.71 -4.79
CA ALA A 19 0.19 3.33 -4.55
C ALA A 19 1.15 2.28 -3.99
N VAL A 20 2.36 2.23 -4.54
CA VAL A 20 3.40 1.27 -4.12
C VAL A 20 4.67 2.03 -3.78
N GLU A 21 5.23 1.75 -2.60
CA GLU A 21 6.59 2.12 -2.25
C GLU A 21 7.51 0.89 -2.35
N TYR A 22 8.65 1.08 -3.00
CA TYR A 22 9.68 0.06 -3.16
C TYR A 22 10.91 0.37 -2.28
N ASP A 23 11.57 -0.68 -1.77
CA ASP A 23 12.88 -0.54 -1.11
C ASP A 23 14.04 -0.43 -2.12
N ALA A 24 15.27 -0.41 -1.61
CA ALA A 24 16.48 -0.34 -2.42
C ALA A 24 16.79 -1.60 -3.24
N SER A 25 16.05 -2.69 -3.00
CA SER A 25 16.14 -3.96 -3.73
C SER A 25 14.96 -4.16 -4.69
N ASP A 26 14.20 -3.09 -4.96
CA ASP A 26 12.99 -3.10 -5.79
C ASP A 26 11.87 -4.01 -5.25
N ASN A 27 11.87 -4.30 -3.94
CA ASN A 27 10.77 -5.02 -3.30
C ASN A 27 9.65 -4.05 -2.90
N ALA A 28 8.39 -4.39 -3.20
CA ALA A 28 7.24 -3.60 -2.76
C ALA A 28 7.06 -3.69 -1.24
N VAL A 29 7.38 -2.63 -0.49
CA VAL A 29 7.29 -2.65 0.98
C VAL A 29 5.94 -2.17 1.48
N TYR A 30 5.39 -1.10 0.89
CA TYR A 30 4.07 -0.60 1.25
C TYR A 30 3.16 -0.58 0.03
N VAL A 31 1.96 -1.16 0.18
CA VAL A 31 0.94 -1.18 -0.86
C VAL A 31 -0.33 -0.55 -0.29
N GLY A 32 -0.68 0.61 -0.84
CA GLY A 32 -1.89 1.35 -0.50
C GLY A 32 -2.95 1.15 -1.56
N GLU A 33 -4.19 0.95 -1.13
CA GLU A 33 -5.36 0.87 -2.00
C GLU A 33 -6.37 1.94 -1.55
N SER A 34 -6.98 2.61 -2.52
CA SER A 34 -7.91 3.71 -2.28
C SER A 34 -8.93 3.84 -3.42
N ALA A 35 -10.01 4.59 -3.20
CA ALA A 35 -10.82 5.10 -4.29
C ALA A 35 -9.99 5.98 -5.27
N PRO A 36 -10.35 6.03 -6.56
CA PRO A 36 -9.71 6.90 -7.53
C PRO A 36 -9.86 8.37 -7.16
N GLY A 37 -8.78 9.15 -7.34
CA GLY A 37 -8.76 10.59 -7.03
C GLY A 37 -8.44 10.95 -5.57
N THR A 38 -8.30 9.98 -4.67
CA THR A 38 -7.80 10.24 -3.31
C THR A 38 -6.33 10.63 -3.35
N SER A 39 -5.99 11.77 -2.74
CA SER A 39 -4.59 12.18 -2.56
C SER A 39 -3.86 11.27 -1.57
N GLN A 40 -2.56 11.06 -1.76
CA GLN A 40 -1.72 10.30 -0.81
C GLN A 40 -1.66 10.96 0.57
N SER A 41 -1.83 12.29 0.63
CA SER A 41 -1.89 13.08 1.87
C SER A 41 -3.30 13.17 2.49
N SER A 42 -4.31 12.51 1.89
CA SER A 42 -5.68 12.49 2.39
C SER A 42 -6.03 11.16 3.05
N ILE A 43 -6.95 11.19 4.02
CA ILE A 43 -7.56 9.97 4.57
C ILE A 43 -8.37 9.28 3.46
N GLY A 44 -8.21 7.97 3.34
CA GLY A 44 -8.94 7.17 2.34
C GLY A 44 -8.20 5.93 1.89
N TRP A 45 -7.08 5.60 2.52
CA TRP A 45 -6.24 4.47 2.16
C TRP A 45 -6.40 3.33 3.16
N ARG A 46 -6.44 2.11 2.65
CA ARG A 46 -6.03 0.91 3.40
C ARG A 46 -4.62 0.54 2.96
N ILE A 47 -3.75 0.20 3.89
CA ILE A 47 -2.31 0.06 3.60
C ILE A 47 -1.83 -1.28 4.14
N LYS A 48 -1.13 -2.03 3.30
CA LYS A 48 -0.39 -3.24 3.68
C LYS A 48 1.10 -2.95 3.72
N LYS A 49 1.79 -3.61 4.64
CA LYS A 49 3.25 -3.76 4.62
C LYS A 49 3.60 -5.20 4.29
N ILE A 50 4.55 -5.37 3.38
CA ILE A 50 5.13 -6.65 3.03
C ILE A 50 6.53 -6.71 3.65
N THR A 51 6.86 -7.83 4.31
CA THR A 51 8.22 -8.09 4.78
C THR A 51 8.86 -9.19 3.96
N TYR A 52 10.19 -9.18 3.89
CA TYR A 52 10.98 -10.06 3.06
C TYR A 52 12.07 -10.75 3.88
N ASP A 53 12.48 -11.95 3.47
CA ASP A 53 13.69 -12.60 3.98
C ASP A 53 14.95 -12.06 3.29
N ALA A 54 16.13 -12.57 3.68
CA ALA A 54 17.40 -12.16 3.09
C ALA A 54 17.59 -12.56 1.62
N SER A 55 16.69 -13.40 1.06
CA SER A 55 16.69 -13.83 -0.34
C SER A 55 15.58 -13.13 -1.15
N ASN A 56 15.01 -12.04 -0.63
CA ASN A 56 13.91 -11.27 -1.23
C ASN A 56 12.60 -12.06 -1.42
N ASN A 57 12.38 -13.14 -0.66
CA ASN A 57 11.08 -13.80 -0.65
C ASN A 57 10.15 -13.08 0.33
N ALA A 58 8.93 -12.78 -0.08
CA ALA A 58 7.92 -12.23 0.81
C ALA A 58 7.60 -13.24 1.93
N THR A 59 7.68 -12.80 3.18
CA THR A 59 7.50 -13.63 4.38
C THR A 59 6.20 -13.35 5.12
N ASP A 60 5.68 -12.13 5.01
CA ASP A 60 4.48 -11.71 5.74
C ASP A 60 3.81 -10.51 5.06
N VAL A 61 2.49 -10.38 5.29
CA VAL A 61 1.69 -9.25 4.85
C VAL A 61 0.78 -8.81 5.99
N LYS A 62 0.96 -7.58 6.45
CA LYS A 62 0.20 -7.02 7.58
C LYS A 62 -0.51 -5.74 7.20
N TRP A 63 -1.62 -5.46 7.86
CA TRP A 63 -2.38 -4.24 7.64
C TRP A 63 -1.98 -3.15 8.62
N ALA A 64 -1.97 -1.91 8.15
CA ALA A 64 -1.80 -0.74 9.01
C ALA A 64 -2.92 -0.70 10.05
N ASN A 65 -2.53 -0.54 11.31
CA ASN A 65 -3.37 -0.56 12.51
C ASN A 65 -4.17 -1.87 12.70
N GLY A 66 -3.78 -2.96 12.04
CA GLY A 66 -4.41 -4.27 12.18
C GLY A 66 -5.77 -4.42 11.50
N ASP A 67 -6.13 -3.49 10.61
CA ASP A 67 -7.41 -3.55 9.89
C ASP A 67 -7.34 -3.02 8.46
N HIS A 68 -8.29 -3.45 7.63
CA HIS A 68 -8.34 -3.13 6.21
C HIS A 68 -9.23 -1.94 5.87
N ASN A 69 -9.56 -1.08 6.84
CA ASN A 69 -10.42 0.08 6.60
C ASN A 69 -9.67 1.18 5.85
N PHE A 70 -10.40 1.93 5.02
CA PHE A 70 -9.89 3.08 4.25
C PHE A 70 -9.79 4.35 5.11
N LYS A 71 -9.07 4.26 6.23
CA LYS A 71 -8.98 5.33 7.24
C LYS A 71 -7.57 5.89 7.43
N ASN A 72 -6.60 5.44 6.63
CA ASN A 72 -5.21 5.85 6.74
C ASN A 72 -4.86 6.86 5.64
N VAL A 73 -3.71 7.51 5.82
CA VAL A 73 -3.05 8.44 4.90
C VAL A 73 -1.79 7.74 4.38
N PHE A 74 -1.61 7.65 3.05
CA PHE A 74 -0.47 6.92 2.49
C PHE A 74 0.88 7.59 2.80
N ASP A 75 0.93 8.92 2.89
CA ASP A 75 2.15 9.64 3.25
C ASP A 75 2.68 9.27 4.64
N ASP A 76 1.79 8.86 5.56
CA ASP A 76 2.11 8.44 6.93
C ASP A 76 2.39 6.93 7.04
N ARG A 77 2.44 6.18 5.93
CA ARG A 77 2.56 4.69 5.89
C ARG A 77 3.61 4.11 6.83
N ALA A 78 4.77 4.75 6.95
CA ALA A 78 5.87 4.23 7.77
C ALA A 78 5.63 4.35 9.28
N GLY A 79 4.70 5.23 9.71
CA GLY A 79 4.40 5.51 11.11
C GLY A 79 3.33 4.62 11.74
N TYR A 80 2.60 3.82 10.95
CA TYR A 80 1.57 2.94 11.48
C TYR A 80 2.14 1.69 12.16
N SER A 81 1.36 1.13 13.09
CA SER A 81 1.62 -0.21 13.60
C SER A 81 1.10 -1.25 12.61
N TYR A 82 1.87 -2.29 12.33
CA TYR A 82 1.47 -3.33 11.37
C TYR A 82 1.29 -4.66 12.11
N SER A 83 0.10 -5.23 12.02
CA SER A 83 -0.29 -6.49 12.66
C SER A 83 -1.33 -7.24 11.86
#